data_AF-A0A7W9PN96-F1
#
_entry.id   AF-A0A7W9PN96-F1
#
_cell.length_a   1.000
_cell.length_b   1.000
_cell.length_c   1.000
_cell.angle_alpha   90.00
_cell.angle_beta   90.00
_cell.angle_gamma   90.00
#
_symmetry.space_group_name_H-M   'P 1'
#
loop_
_entity.id
_entity.type
_entity.pdbx_description
1 polymer ?
#
loop_
_entity_poly.entity_id
_entity_poly.type
_entity_poly.pdbx_seq_one_letter_code
_entity_poly.pdbx_strand_id
1 'polypeptide(L)'
;MTKPIHVDYGASELATGKVGMLVSAMEENTERLRGLAKGLKEVLNGVMGDAYEGTMNSFNNDLNLYDAAVKRLNGKIDENTRSGGNINQVDIQQGNRFAGLGRV
;
A
#
# COMPACT_ATOMS: atom_id res chain seq x y z
N MET A 1 -23.87 -19.64 19.72
CA MET A 1 -22.44 -19.95 19.55
C MET A 1 -22.01 -19.50 18.18
N THR A 2 -21.42 -18.31 18.07
CA THR A 2 -20.71 -17.85 16.88
C THR A 2 -19.46 -18.72 16.73
N LYS A 3 -19.30 -19.40 15.60
CA LYS A 3 -18.09 -20.17 15.29
C LYS A 3 -16.88 -19.24 15.37
N PRO A 4 -15.74 -19.68 15.93
CA PRO A 4 -14.51 -18.92 15.83
C PRO A 4 -14.16 -18.76 14.35
N ILE A 5 -13.96 -17.52 13.92
CA ILE A 5 -13.40 -17.23 12.61
C ILE A 5 -11.94 -17.66 12.70
N HIS A 6 -11.61 -18.82 12.11
CA HIS A 6 -10.22 -19.20 11.90
C HIS A 6 -9.67 -18.33 10.78
N VAL A 7 -9.20 -17.13 11.15
CA VAL A 7 -8.37 -16.33 10.25
C VAL A 7 -7.02 -17.04 10.19
N ASP A 8 -6.59 -17.46 9.01
CA ASP A 8 -5.24 -18.00 8.80
C ASP A 8 -4.24 -16.84 8.83
N TYR A 9 -3.80 -16.50 10.04
CA TYR A 9 -2.99 -15.32 10.32
C TYR A 9 -1.64 -15.35 9.58
N GLY A 10 -1.04 -16.54 9.41
CA GLY A 10 0.21 -16.70 8.68
C GLY A 10 0.04 -16.40 7.18
N ALA A 11 -1.07 -16.82 6.58
CA ALA A 11 -1.40 -16.48 5.20
C ALA A 11 -1.65 -14.97 5.01
N SER A 12 -2.30 -14.32 6.00
CA SER A 12 -2.58 -12.88 6.00
C SER A 12 -1.30 -12.03 6.13
N GLU A 13 -0.37 -12.39 7.02
CA GLU A 13 0.92 -11.69 7.14
C GLU A 13 1.78 -11.84 5.88
N LEU A 14 1.87 -13.05 5.31
CA LEU A 14 2.58 -13.30 4.06
C LEU A 14 2.00 -12.51 2.89
N ALA A 15 0.67 -12.43 2.80
CA ALA A 15 0.00 -11.63 1.78
C ALA A 15 0.30 -10.14 1.97
N THR A 16 0.19 -9.64 3.20
CA THR A 16 0.46 -8.23 3.54
C THR A 16 1.90 -7.83 3.23
N GLY A 17 2.89 -8.68 3.56
CA GLY A 17 4.29 -8.44 3.23
C GLY A 17 4.56 -8.42 1.71
N LYS A 18 3.96 -9.34 0.95
CA LYS A 18 4.08 -9.37 -0.52
C LYS A 18 3.45 -8.14 -1.18
N VAL A 19 2.28 -7.71 -0.69
CA VAL A 19 1.61 -6.51 -1.20
C VAL A 19 2.42 -5.26 -0.82
N GLY A 20 3.01 -5.20 0.38
CA GLY A 20 3.91 -4.11 0.79
C GLY A 20 5.10 -3.94 -0.15
N MET A 21 5.80 -5.03 -0.47
CA MET A 21 6.91 -5.00 -1.45
C MET A 21 6.46 -4.53 -2.84
N LEU A 22 5.29 -4.99 -3.29
CA LEU A 22 4.73 -4.55 -4.57
C LEU A 22 4.42 -3.05 -4.57
N VAL A 23 3.84 -2.53 -3.49
CA VAL A 23 3.54 -1.11 -3.33
C VAL A 23 4.81 -0.26 -3.33
N SER A 24 5.86 -0.67 -2.62
CA SER A 24 7.16 0.03 -2.67
C SER A 24 7.75 0.04 -4.09
N ALA A 25 7.65 -1.08 -4.82
CA ALA A 25 8.08 -1.12 -6.22
C ALA A 25 7.23 -0.23 -7.13
N MET A 26 5.94 -0.06 -6.84
CA MET A 26 5.05 0.86 -7.54
C MET A 26 5.40 2.33 -7.25
N GLU A 27 5.77 2.67 -6.02
CA GLU A 27 6.27 4.02 -5.65
C GLU A 27 7.56 4.33 -6.43
N GLU A 28 8.55 3.43 -6.42
CA GLU A 28 9.81 3.61 -7.16
C GLU A 28 9.57 3.78 -8.68
N ASN A 29 8.69 2.96 -9.26
CA ASN A 29 8.32 3.10 -10.67
C ASN A 29 7.64 4.45 -10.97
N THR A 30 6.84 4.97 -10.04
CA THR A 30 6.21 6.29 -10.20
C THR A 30 7.25 7.41 -10.23
N GLU A 31 8.27 7.34 -9.38
CA GLU A 31 9.38 8.31 -9.39
C GLU A 31 10.20 8.22 -10.68
N ARG A 32 10.48 7.01 -11.17
CA ARG A 32 11.14 6.79 -12.47
C ARG A 32 10.34 7.40 -13.63
N LEU A 33 9.03 7.19 -13.65
CA LEU A 33 8.15 7.79 -14.66
C LEU A 33 8.14 9.31 -14.58
N ARG A 34 8.16 9.91 -13.38
CA ARG A 34 8.32 11.36 -13.22
C ARG A 34 9.68 11.86 -13.72
N GLY A 35 10.75 11.08 -13.54
CA GLY A 35 12.07 11.37 -14.11
C GLY A 35 12.04 11.39 -15.63
N LEU A 36 11.44 10.36 -16.25
CA LEU A 36 11.24 10.28 -17.70
C LEU A 36 10.38 11.45 -18.22
N ALA A 37 9.33 11.83 -17.48
CA ALA A 37 8.47 12.97 -17.82
C ALA A 37 9.28 14.28 -17.96
N LYS A 38 10.21 14.51 -17.03
CA LYS A 38 11.10 15.68 -17.06
C LYS A 38 12.08 15.61 -18.22
N GLY A 39 12.68 14.44 -18.49
CA GLY A 39 13.58 14.26 -19.64
C GLY A 39 12.87 14.47 -20.98
N LEU A 40 11.63 13.97 -21.10
CA LEU A 40 10.78 14.24 -22.27
C LEU A 40 10.50 15.73 -22.46
N LYS A 41 10.38 16.49 -21.37
CA LYS A 41 10.27 17.96 -21.44
C LYS A 41 11.47 18.62 -22.04
N GLU A 42 12.66 18.15 -21.74
CA GLU A 42 13.89 18.71 -22.30
C GLU A 42 14.04 18.38 -23.78
N VAL A 43 13.61 17.19 -24.21
CA VAL A 43 13.75 16.71 -25.59
C VAL A 43 12.66 17.22 -26.53
N LEU A 44 11.41 17.29 -26.05
CA LEU A 44 10.25 17.62 -26.90
C LEU A 44 9.86 19.11 -26.86
N ASN A 45 10.45 19.90 -25.95
CA ASN A 45 10.26 21.35 -25.96
C ASN A 45 10.73 21.93 -27.30
N GLY A 46 9.84 22.60 -28.01
CA GLY A 46 10.12 23.22 -29.31
C GLY A 46 9.90 22.33 -30.53
N VAL A 47 9.86 21.00 -30.39
CA VAL A 47 9.56 20.08 -31.52
C VAL A 47 8.06 19.86 -31.68
N MET A 48 7.32 19.76 -30.57
CA MET A 48 5.90 19.40 -30.56
C MET A 48 4.94 20.54 -30.20
N GLY A 49 5.44 21.74 -29.88
CA GLY A 49 4.61 22.93 -29.61
C GLY A 49 3.51 22.69 -28.57
N ASP A 50 2.31 23.24 -28.81
CA ASP A 50 1.18 23.21 -27.86
C ASP A 50 0.65 21.79 -27.57
N ALA A 51 0.83 20.84 -28.50
CA ALA A 51 0.40 19.45 -28.31
C ALA A 51 1.18 18.76 -27.18
N TYR A 52 2.46 19.15 -27.00
CA TYR A 52 3.31 18.64 -25.93
C TYR A 52 2.78 19.01 -24.54
N GLU A 53 2.40 20.28 -24.34
CA GLU A 53 1.85 20.74 -23.06
C GLU A 53 0.56 20.00 -22.70
N GLY A 54 -0.34 19.83 -23.68
CA GLY A 54 -1.58 19.08 -23.48
C GLY A 54 -1.32 17.63 -23.03
N THR A 55 -0.51 16.90 -23.78
CA THR A 55 -0.19 15.50 -23.47
C THR A 55 0.53 15.35 -22.13
N MET A 56 1.46 16.24 -21.80
CA MET A 56 2.23 16.14 -20.57
C MET A 56 1.46 16.58 -19.33
N ASN A 57 0.53 17.53 -19.47
CA ASN A 57 -0.38 17.86 -18.39
C ASN A 57 -1.29 16.66 -18.06
N SER A 58 -1.84 15.99 -19.07
CA SER A 58 -2.60 14.74 -18.87
C SER A 58 -1.74 13.65 -18.23
N PHE A 59 -0.54 13.39 -18.76
CA PHE A 59 0.37 12.39 -18.20
C PHE A 59 0.75 12.67 -16.74
N ASN A 60 1.05 13.92 -16.39
CA ASN A 60 1.35 14.31 -15.02
C ASN A 60 0.13 14.14 -14.09
N ASN A 61 -1.08 14.44 -14.57
CA ASN A 61 -2.30 14.17 -13.81
C ASN A 61 -2.49 12.68 -13.55
N ASP A 62 -2.31 11.83 -14.55
CA ASP A 62 -2.41 10.38 -14.40
C ASP A 62 -1.36 9.85 -13.41
N LEU A 63 -0.13 10.36 -13.46
CA LEU A 63 0.91 10.04 -12.48
C LEU A 63 0.55 10.47 -11.06
N ASN A 64 -0.09 11.63 -10.89
CA ASN A 64 -0.54 12.09 -9.58
C ASN A 64 -1.67 11.23 -9.02
N LEU A 65 -2.63 10.84 -9.87
CA LEU A 65 -3.71 9.93 -9.47
C LEU A 65 -3.17 8.56 -9.09
N TYR A 66 -2.19 8.05 -9.85
CA TYR A 66 -1.52 6.79 -9.55
C TYR A 66 -0.73 6.87 -8.22
N ASP A 67 0.07 7.91 -8.01
CA ASP A 67 0.81 8.14 -6.74
C ASP A 67 -0.14 8.18 -5.53
N ALA A 68 -1.28 8.88 -5.66
CA ALA A 68 -2.29 8.95 -4.60
C ALA A 68 -2.92 7.58 -4.30
N ALA A 69 -3.19 6.78 -5.33
CA ALA A 69 -3.73 5.43 -5.17
C ALA A 69 -2.73 4.49 -4.47
N VAL A 70 -1.46 4.55 -4.87
CA VAL A 70 -0.37 3.75 -4.28
C VAL A 70 -0.17 4.11 -2.81
N LYS A 71 -0.11 5.41 -2.46
CA LYS A 71 -0.02 5.87 -1.06
C LYS A 71 -1.21 5.44 -0.21
N ARG A 72 -2.43 5.49 -0.76
CA ARG A 72 -3.64 5.01 -0.07
C ARG A 72 -3.57 3.51 0.18
N LEU A 73 -3.07 2.74 -0.78
CA LEU A 73 -2.87 1.30 -0.63
C LEU A 73 -1.80 1.00 0.43
N ASN A 74 -0.70 1.75 0.43
CA ASN A 74 0.36 1.66 1.45
C ASN A 74 -0.21 1.90 2.86
N GLY A 75 -0.98 2.98 3.05
CA GLY A 75 -1.64 3.27 4.32
C GLY A 75 -2.60 2.17 4.78
N LYS A 76 -3.30 1.50 3.86
CA LYS A 76 -4.18 0.35 4.19
C LYS A 76 -3.41 -0.90 4.57
N ILE A 77 -2.24 -1.13 3.96
CA ILE A 77 -1.33 -2.22 4.33
C ILE A 77 -0.77 -1.97 5.74
N ASP A 78 -0.37 -0.75 6.05
CA ASP A 78 0.10 -0.38 7.39
C ASP A 78 -0.99 -0.56 8.45
N GLU A 79 -2.22 -0.12 8.16
CA GLU A 79 -3.38 -0.33 9.04
C GLU A 79 -3.67 -1.82 9.29
N ASN A 80 -3.63 -2.65 8.25
CA ASN A 80 -3.85 -4.08 8.36
C ASN A 80 -2.71 -4.79 9.11
N THR A 81 -1.46 -4.41 8.84
CA THR A 81 -0.28 -4.95 9.54
C THR A 81 -0.35 -4.63 11.03
N ARG A 82 -0.68 -3.38 11.38
CA ARG A 82 -0.87 -2.97 12.79
C ARG A 82 -2.08 -3.63 13.42
N SER A 83 -3.16 -3.84 12.68
CA SER A 83 -4.34 -4.57 13.17
C SER A 83 -4.03 -6.03 13.47
N GLY A 84 -3.15 -6.68 12.71
CA GLY A 84 -2.57 -7.98 13.09
C GLY A 84 -1.87 -7.95 14.45
N GLY A 85 -1.13 -6.86 14.74
CA GLY A 85 -0.56 -6.60 16.07
C GLY A 85 -1.60 -6.37 17.18
N ASN A 86 -2.70 -5.67 16.88
CA ASN A 86 -3.81 -5.48 17.81
C ASN A 86 -4.57 -6.79 18.08
N ILE A 87 -4.69 -7.67 17.08
CA ILE A 87 -5.30 -9.00 17.25
C ILE A 87 -4.46 -9.85 18.19
N ASN A 88 -3.12 -9.84 18.06
CA ASN A 88 -2.23 -10.50 19.02
C ASN A 88 -2.41 -9.97 20.45
N GLN A 89 -2.61 -8.64 20.63
CA GLN A 89 -2.92 -8.09 21.94
C GLN A 89 -4.27 -8.57 22.48
N VAL A 90 -5.30 -8.66 21.64
CA VAL A 90 -6.62 -9.19 22.03
C VAL A 90 -6.50 -10.67 22.39
N ASP A 91 -5.78 -11.48 21.61
CA ASP A 91 -5.58 -12.90 21.89
C ASP A 91 -4.78 -13.13 23.17
N ILE A 92 -3.74 -12.33 23.43
CA ILE A 92 -3.00 -12.36 24.70
C ILE A 92 -3.90 -11.98 25.89
N GLN A 93 -4.73 -10.94 25.74
CA GLN A 93 -5.66 -10.53 26.79
C GLN A 93 -6.72 -11.60 27.06
N GLN A 94 -7.28 -12.22 26.02
CA GLN A 94 -8.27 -13.29 26.18
C GLN A 94 -7.61 -14.56 26.75
N GLY A 95 -6.43 -14.94 26.26
CA GLY A 95 -5.65 -16.05 26.79
C GLY A 95 -5.34 -15.90 28.28
N ASN A 96 -4.95 -14.70 28.71
CA ASN A 96 -4.72 -14.40 30.14
C ASN A 96 -5.99 -14.50 30.99
N ARG A 97 -7.16 -14.12 30.44
CA ARG A 97 -8.45 -14.26 31.13
C ARG A 97 -8.85 -15.73 31.32
N PHE A 98 -8.60 -16.58 30.33
CA PHE A 98 -8.88 -18.02 30.43
C PHE A 98 -7.85 -18.77 31.29
N ALA A 99 -6.57 -18.38 31.24
CA ALA A 99 -5.54 -18.94 32.11
C ALA A 99 -5.84 -18.71 33.60
N GLY A 100 -6.49 -17.59 33.95
CA GLY A 100 -6.96 -17.29 35.30
C GLY A 100 -8.16 -18.13 35.76
N LEU A 101 -8.91 -18.75 34.83
CA LEU A 101 -10.10 -19.55 35.13
C LEU A 101 -9.81 -21.07 35.21
N GLY A 102 -8.64 -21.51 34.75
CA GLY A 102 -8.21 -22.92 34.78
C GLY A 102 -7.51 -23.37 36.08
N ARG A 103 -7.44 -22.49 37.09
CA ARG A 103 -6.95 -22.81 38.45
C ARG A 103 -8.14 -22.87 39.41
N VAL A 104 -8.96 -23.92 39.29
CA VAL A 104 -9.90 -24.38 40.31
C VAL A 104 -9.97 -25.89 40.26
#